data_AF-Q88DA1-F1
#
_entry.id   AF-Q88DA1-F1
#
_cell.length_a   1.000
_cell.length_b   1.000
_cell.length_c   1.000
_cell.angle_alpha   90.00
_cell.angle_beta   90.00
_cell.angle_gamma   90.00
#
_symmetry.space_group_name_H-M   'P 1'
#
loop_
_entity.id
_entity.type
_entity.pdbx_description
1 polymer ?
#
loop_
_entity_poly.entity_id
_entity_poly.type
_entity_poly.pdbx_seq_one_letter_code
_entity_poly.pdbx_strand_id
1 'polypeptide(L)'
;MSVAFKDLAERYRDAWRTAWRKRRSMDGPVRDPDELAFLPAALSLQETPVHPLPRYLQWSLLMFIGLALAWACIGEIDVIASAEGKIVPSGRSKLIQASEVAVVQSIHVVDGQPVRKGDVLVELEGQLTEADIKRLGSELLAAQIDQARASTLLSALDGDVAPASLAPLIPQATAAQQAGAQRWLEGQYLELQATLEQADAEIGQRAAEIRSAQGRADALRQLLVITRQLTADYKLLFSESAVAKHTYLEKEQARLEQERELALQRSRIDELNAARLAAQHRRSGAIAQLRRAMLDLHGEAQRRIATLEQELNKAEQRHRLKVLTSPVDGTVQQLAIHTQGGVVTPAQTLMVIVPTGEPVEVEVKVENKDIGFVFPGQHVEVKIETFTFTRYGVVPGVVESISDDAIEDDRHGLLYSARIKLAKEALRVGDNDLPLTAGMAVRAEVIVDRRRVISFFLSPLQRHAKESLKER
;
A
#
# COMPACT_ATOMS: atom_id res chain seq x y z
N MET A 1 -29.33 6.83 77.85
CA MET A 1 -30.13 8.06 77.69
C MET A 1 -31.60 7.65 77.61
N SER A 2 -32.07 6.96 78.64
CA SER A 2 -32.89 7.44 79.77
C SER A 2 -34.28 7.92 79.35
N VAL A 3 -35.28 7.13 79.72
CA VAL A 3 -36.72 7.39 79.63
C VAL A 3 -37.07 8.79 80.15
N ALA A 4 -36.27 9.32 81.10
CA ALA A 4 -36.34 10.68 81.60
C ALA A 4 -36.30 11.78 80.51
N PHE A 5 -35.55 11.61 79.41
CA PHE A 5 -35.49 12.62 78.34
C PHE A 5 -36.75 12.60 77.46
N LYS A 6 -37.34 11.41 77.27
CA LYS A 6 -38.64 11.26 76.58
C LYS A 6 -39.78 11.85 77.41
N ASP A 7 -39.81 11.57 78.72
CA ASP A 7 -40.81 12.11 79.64
C ASP A 7 -40.72 13.64 79.76
N LEU A 8 -39.49 14.17 79.78
CA LEU A 8 -39.25 15.61 79.76
C LEU A 8 -39.72 16.22 78.43
N ALA A 9 -39.39 15.59 77.30
CA ALA A 9 -39.84 16.04 75.98
C ALA A 9 -41.37 15.99 75.84
N GLU A 10 -42.04 14.98 76.38
CA GLU A 10 -43.50 14.88 76.39
C GLU A 10 -44.13 15.94 77.29
N ARG A 11 -43.60 16.18 78.50
CA ARG A 11 -44.05 17.27 79.37
C ARG A 11 -43.89 18.65 78.73
N TYR A 12 -42.75 18.91 78.08
CA TYR A 12 -42.55 20.17 77.36
C TYR A 12 -43.45 20.28 76.13
N ARG A 13 -43.67 19.19 75.39
CA ARG A 13 -44.58 19.16 74.25
C ARG A 13 -46.01 19.41 74.67
N ASP A 14 -46.45 18.83 75.78
CA ASP A 14 -47.78 19.03 76.31
C ASP A 14 -47.93 20.43 76.90
N ALA A 15 -47.00 20.91 77.73
CA ALA A 15 -46.99 22.29 78.20
C ALA A 15 -47.04 23.30 77.05
N TRP A 16 -46.26 23.06 75.98
CA TRP A 16 -46.27 23.88 74.78
C TRP A 16 -47.61 23.80 74.04
N ARG A 17 -48.20 22.61 73.89
CA ARG A 17 -49.54 22.44 73.30
C ARG A 17 -50.64 23.14 74.10
N THR A 18 -50.62 23.05 75.42
CA THR A 18 -51.62 23.70 76.28
C THR A 18 -51.47 25.23 76.23
N ALA A 19 -50.23 25.72 76.28
CA ALA A 19 -49.93 27.15 76.12
C ALA A 19 -50.36 27.66 74.73
N TRP A 20 -50.07 26.90 73.67
CA TRP A 20 -50.42 27.27 72.30
C TRP A 20 -51.94 27.28 72.08
N ARG A 21 -52.68 26.33 72.69
CA ARG A 21 -54.16 26.32 72.66
C ARG A 21 -54.79 27.47 73.45
N LYS A 22 -54.19 27.87 74.57
CA LYS A 22 -54.67 28.99 75.41
C LYS A 22 -54.14 30.36 74.97
N ARG A 23 -53.35 30.47 73.89
CA ARG A 23 -52.70 31.74 73.51
C ARG A 23 -53.70 32.89 73.33
N ARG A 24 -54.90 32.59 72.79
CA ARG A 24 -55.95 33.59 72.56
C ARG A 24 -56.73 33.98 73.82
N SER A 25 -56.60 33.23 74.93
CA SER A 25 -57.26 33.57 76.20
C SER A 25 -56.40 34.46 77.10
N MET A 26 -55.17 34.78 76.69
CA MET A 26 -54.28 35.74 77.36
C MET A 26 -54.16 37.07 76.60
N ASP A 27 -54.79 37.17 75.42
CA ASP A 27 -54.91 38.43 74.71
C ASP A 27 -55.90 39.33 75.47
N GLY A 28 -55.54 40.60 75.70
CA GLY A 28 -56.42 41.57 76.34
C GLY A 28 -57.71 41.81 75.55
N PRO A 29 -58.74 42.42 76.17
CA PRO A 29 -59.97 42.77 75.44
C PRO A 29 -59.63 43.67 74.24
N VAL A 30 -60.22 43.38 73.08
CA VAL A 30 -60.07 44.21 71.89
C VAL A 30 -60.80 45.52 72.15
N ARG A 31 -60.06 46.61 72.35
CA ARG A 31 -60.57 47.96 72.60
C ARG A 31 -60.65 48.74 71.28
N ASP A 32 -61.72 49.50 71.09
CA ASP A 32 -61.89 50.34 69.89
C ASP A 32 -60.93 51.54 69.92
N PRO A 33 -60.59 52.16 68.76
CA PRO A 33 -59.66 53.28 68.66
C PRO A 33 -59.99 54.44 69.60
N ASP A 34 -61.29 54.65 69.87
CA ASP A 34 -61.79 55.72 70.72
C ASP A 34 -61.55 55.44 72.21
N GLU A 35 -61.53 54.17 72.63
CA GLU A 35 -61.23 53.78 74.02
C GLU A 35 -59.73 53.86 74.35
N LEU A 36 -58.88 53.65 73.33
CA LEU A 36 -57.42 53.77 73.44
C LEU A 36 -56.94 55.22 73.61
N ALA A 37 -57.75 56.20 73.18
CA ALA A 37 -57.43 57.63 73.28
C ALA A 37 -57.56 58.20 74.70
N PHE A 38 -58.30 57.53 75.58
CA PHE A 38 -58.53 57.95 76.97
C PHE A 38 -57.60 57.28 77.99
N LEU A 39 -56.71 56.39 77.56
CA LEU A 39 -55.70 55.76 78.42
C LEU A 39 -54.45 56.63 78.57
N PRO A 40 -53.71 56.55 79.70
CA PRO A 40 -52.43 57.23 79.86
C PRO A 40 -51.49 56.90 78.70
N ALA A 41 -50.72 57.89 78.21
CA ALA A 41 -49.92 57.77 76.98
C ALA A 41 -48.96 56.56 76.93
N ALA A 42 -48.56 56.01 78.08
CA ALA A 42 -47.73 54.81 78.15
C ALA A 42 -48.50 53.52 77.80
N LEU A 43 -49.80 53.44 78.11
CA LEU A 43 -50.63 52.24 77.89
C LEU A 43 -51.19 52.17 76.46
N SER A 44 -51.54 53.32 75.86
CA SER A 44 -52.09 53.37 74.49
C SER A 44 -51.08 52.90 73.44
N LEU A 45 -49.80 53.23 73.61
CA LEU A 45 -48.71 52.75 72.75
C LEU A 45 -48.51 51.23 72.82
N GLN A 46 -48.78 50.60 73.97
CA GLN A 46 -48.56 49.17 74.18
C GLN A 46 -49.72 48.30 73.68
N GLU A 47 -50.95 48.84 73.68
CA GLU A 47 -52.17 48.15 73.24
C GLU A 47 -52.58 48.48 71.80
N THR A 48 -51.91 49.41 71.10
CA THR A 48 -52.18 49.63 69.67
C THR A 48 -51.95 48.34 68.86
N PRO A 49 -52.94 47.86 68.10
CA PRO A 49 -52.78 46.67 67.28
C PRO A 49 -51.73 46.96 66.19
N VAL A 50 -50.70 46.11 66.12
CA VAL A 50 -49.67 46.20 65.08
C VAL A 50 -50.32 46.22 63.69
N HIS A 51 -49.93 47.19 62.86
CA HIS A 51 -50.48 47.37 61.52
C HIS A 51 -50.40 46.04 60.72
N PRO A 52 -51.40 45.64 59.93
CA PRO A 52 -51.40 44.34 59.24
C PRO A 52 -50.35 44.21 58.12
N LEU A 53 -49.78 45.32 57.64
CA LEU A 53 -48.75 45.37 56.58
C LEU A 53 -47.55 44.42 56.83
N PRO A 54 -46.87 44.47 58.00
CA PRO A 54 -45.75 43.56 58.28
C PRO A 54 -46.09 42.08 58.13
N ARG A 55 -47.33 41.67 58.42
CA ARG A 55 -47.76 40.27 58.22
C ARG A 55 -47.90 39.94 56.74
N TYR A 56 -48.56 40.78 55.95
CA TYR A 56 -48.66 40.56 54.50
C TYR A 56 -47.29 40.53 53.82
N LEU A 57 -46.37 41.41 54.24
CA LEU A 57 -45.00 41.43 53.75
C LEU A 57 -44.24 40.15 54.11
N GLN A 58 -44.45 39.63 55.32
CA GLN A 58 -43.84 38.38 55.78
C GLN A 58 -44.35 37.17 54.98
N TRP A 59 -45.67 37.07 54.74
CA TRP A 59 -46.25 35.96 53.97
C TRP A 59 -45.87 36.04 52.48
N SER A 60 -45.82 37.23 51.88
CA SER A 60 -45.36 37.38 50.49
C SER A 60 -43.88 37.04 50.34
N LEU A 61 -43.03 37.42 51.30
CA LEU A 61 -41.62 37.04 51.34
C LEU A 61 -41.45 35.52 51.50
N LEU A 62 -42.21 34.88 52.40
CA LEU A 62 -42.19 33.43 52.59
C LEU A 62 -42.66 32.68 51.34
N MET A 63 -43.69 33.19 50.65
CA MET A 63 -44.16 32.63 49.38
C MET A 63 -43.09 32.75 48.30
N PHE A 64 -42.44 33.91 48.17
CA PHE A 64 -41.38 34.13 47.19
C PHE A 64 -40.18 33.21 47.43
N ILE A 65 -39.74 33.09 48.69
CA ILE A 65 -38.67 32.15 49.09
C ILE A 65 -39.08 30.71 48.78
N GLY A 66 -40.33 30.33 49.09
CA GLY A 66 -40.85 29.00 48.78
C GLY A 66 -40.85 28.69 47.29
N LEU A 67 -41.25 29.66 46.45
CA LEU A 67 -41.25 29.52 45.01
C LEU A 67 -39.83 29.45 44.43
N ALA A 68 -38.92 30.27 44.93
CA ALA A 68 -37.51 30.23 44.55
C ALA A 68 -36.85 28.90 44.94
N LEU A 69 -37.18 28.36 46.13
CA LEU A 69 -36.68 27.06 46.58
C LEU A 69 -37.24 25.91 45.73
N ALA A 70 -38.53 25.95 45.40
CA ALA A 70 -39.16 24.98 44.50
C ALA A 70 -38.51 25.02 43.11
N TRP A 71 -38.30 26.23 42.56
CA TRP A 71 -37.60 26.41 41.30
C TRP A 71 -36.15 25.91 41.36
N ALA A 72 -35.40 26.20 42.43
CA ALA A 72 -34.03 25.73 42.58
C ALA A 72 -33.90 24.20 42.73
N CYS A 73 -34.95 23.54 43.23
CA CYS A 73 -35.04 22.08 43.33
C CYS A 73 -35.42 21.40 42.00
N ILE A 74 -36.14 22.09 41.11
CA ILE A 74 -36.63 21.54 39.84
C ILE A 74 -35.72 21.95 38.67
N GLY A 75 -35.20 23.17 38.68
CA GLY A 75 -34.38 23.73 37.61
C GLY A 75 -33.04 23.00 37.49
N GLU A 76 -32.75 22.53 36.28
CA GLU A 76 -31.48 21.91 35.91
C GLU A 76 -30.68 22.89 35.03
N ILE A 77 -29.37 22.92 35.24
CA ILE A 77 -28.41 23.72 34.49
C ILE A 77 -27.36 22.75 33.93
N ASP A 78 -27.02 22.94 32.66
CA ASP A 78 -25.98 22.15 31.99
C ASP A 78 -24.60 22.55 32.53
N VAL A 79 -23.79 21.54 32.86
CA VAL A 79 -22.37 21.68 33.17
C VAL A 79 -21.62 21.44 31.88
N ILE A 80 -20.79 22.41 31.50
CA ILE A 80 -20.03 22.39 30.25
C ILE A 80 -18.54 22.24 30.53
N ALA A 81 -17.88 21.44 29.68
CA ALA A 81 -16.43 21.44 29.54
C ALA A 81 -16.09 22.22 28.27
N SER A 82 -15.33 23.31 28.40
CA SER A 82 -14.90 24.13 27.27
C SER A 82 -13.56 23.63 26.75
N ALA A 83 -13.46 23.42 25.44
CA ALA A 83 -12.25 22.99 24.76
C ALA A 83 -11.99 23.90 23.55
N GLU A 84 -10.75 24.33 23.38
CA GLU A 84 -10.34 25.17 22.25
C GLU A 84 -9.75 24.29 21.14
N GLY A 85 -10.03 24.63 19.89
CA GLY A 85 -9.66 23.79 18.76
C GLY A 85 -9.72 24.49 17.42
N LYS A 86 -9.63 23.68 16.37
CA LYS A 86 -9.69 24.13 14.99
C LYS A 86 -10.45 23.14 14.11
N ILE A 87 -10.99 23.64 13.02
CA ILE A 87 -11.62 22.81 11.98
C ILE A 87 -10.54 22.12 11.16
N VAL A 88 -10.63 20.80 11.03
CA VAL A 88 -9.75 19.95 10.23
C VAL A 88 -10.56 19.15 9.21
N PRO A 89 -10.05 18.90 8.00
CA PRO A 89 -10.73 18.02 7.04
C PRO A 89 -10.68 16.57 7.55
N SER A 90 -11.79 15.83 7.48
CA SER A 90 -11.83 14.40 7.88
C SER A 90 -10.76 13.57 7.19
N GLY A 91 -10.49 13.88 5.92
CA GLY A 91 -9.59 13.12 5.05
C GLY A 91 -8.12 13.17 5.39
N ARG A 92 -7.71 14.03 6.33
CA ARG A 92 -6.32 14.47 6.57
C ARG A 92 -5.66 15.00 5.29
N SER A 93 -4.96 16.11 5.41
CA SER A 93 -4.23 16.67 4.27
C SER A 93 -3.19 15.68 3.75
N LYS A 94 -3.07 15.55 2.42
CA LYS A 94 -2.13 14.63 1.77
C LYS A 94 -0.81 15.35 1.51
N LEU A 95 0.28 14.84 2.07
CA LEU A 95 1.62 15.37 1.85
C LEU A 95 2.15 14.86 0.51
N ILE A 96 2.56 15.77 -0.36
CA ILE A 96 3.24 15.43 -1.62
C ILE A 96 4.74 15.61 -1.41
N GLN A 97 5.48 14.52 -1.51
CA GLN A 97 6.91 14.44 -1.21
C GLN A 97 7.69 13.92 -2.41
N ALA A 98 8.95 14.37 -2.54
CA ALA A 98 9.88 13.80 -3.50
C ALA A 98 10.36 12.41 -3.03
N SER A 99 10.32 11.41 -3.91
CA SER A 99 10.81 10.06 -3.57
C SER A 99 12.34 9.97 -3.60
N GLU A 100 13.01 10.82 -4.37
CA GLU A 100 14.45 10.77 -4.63
C GLU A 100 15.02 12.18 -4.81
N VAL A 101 16.36 12.28 -4.85
CA VAL A 101 17.02 13.53 -5.22
C VAL A 101 16.75 13.83 -6.69
N ALA A 102 16.18 14.99 -6.99
CA ALA A 102 15.93 15.42 -8.36
C ALA A 102 15.95 16.95 -8.48
N VAL A 103 16.03 17.44 -9.71
CA VAL A 103 15.93 18.86 -10.04
C VAL A 103 14.50 19.15 -10.51
N VAL A 104 13.90 20.25 -10.04
CA VAL A 104 12.56 20.67 -10.47
C VAL A 104 12.62 21.17 -11.92
N GLN A 105 11.98 20.46 -12.83
CA GLN A 105 11.90 20.82 -14.23
C GLN A 105 10.77 21.81 -14.50
N SER A 106 9.59 21.62 -13.93
CA SER A 106 8.45 22.53 -14.08
C SER A 106 7.50 22.43 -12.88
N ILE A 107 6.86 23.55 -12.52
CA ILE A 107 5.85 23.63 -11.47
C ILE A 107 4.55 24.08 -12.14
N HIS A 108 3.51 23.26 -12.05
CA HIS A 108 2.23 23.47 -12.77
C HIS A 108 1.12 24.04 -11.88
N VAL A 109 1.39 24.22 -10.59
CA VAL A 109 0.41 24.66 -9.60
C VAL A 109 0.90 25.84 -8.78
N VAL A 110 -0.05 26.63 -8.27
CA VAL A 110 0.18 27.70 -7.31
C VAL A 110 -0.56 27.45 -6.00
N ASP A 111 -0.11 28.10 -4.93
CA ASP A 111 -0.73 27.99 -3.62
C ASP A 111 -2.18 28.51 -3.67
N GLY A 112 -3.13 27.72 -3.15
CA GLY A 112 -4.57 28.00 -3.20
C GLY A 112 -5.29 27.54 -4.47
N GLN A 113 -4.61 26.95 -5.45
CA GLN A 113 -5.23 26.45 -6.68
C GLN A 113 -6.02 25.14 -6.42
N PRO A 114 -7.25 25.01 -6.94
CA PRO A 114 -7.98 23.74 -6.93
C PRO A 114 -7.38 22.77 -7.96
N VAL A 115 -7.21 21.51 -7.57
CA VAL A 115 -6.66 20.42 -8.38
C VAL A 115 -7.57 19.21 -8.31
N ARG A 116 -7.59 18.43 -9.39
CA ARG A 116 -8.27 17.15 -9.46
C ARG A 116 -7.30 16.00 -9.30
N LYS A 117 -7.81 14.84 -8.90
CA LYS A 117 -7.05 13.60 -8.84
C LYS A 117 -6.44 13.28 -10.22
N GLY A 118 -5.13 13.11 -10.23
CA GLY A 118 -4.33 12.85 -11.44
C GLY A 118 -3.75 14.08 -12.10
N ASP A 119 -4.13 15.30 -11.69
CA ASP A 119 -3.53 16.53 -12.22
C ASP A 119 -2.03 16.56 -11.90
N VAL A 120 -1.23 16.94 -12.89
CA VAL A 120 0.22 17.08 -12.75
C VAL A 120 0.52 18.33 -11.93
N LEU A 121 1.29 18.16 -10.86
CA LEU A 121 1.64 19.22 -9.93
C LEU A 121 3.05 19.75 -10.21
N VAL A 122 4.01 18.83 -10.31
CA VAL A 122 5.44 19.11 -10.47
C VAL A 122 6.05 18.05 -11.35
N GLU A 123 6.88 18.46 -12.29
CA GLU A 123 7.74 17.56 -13.04
C GLU A 123 9.18 17.73 -12.57
N LEU A 124 9.81 16.61 -12.26
CA LEU A 124 11.20 16.49 -11.90
C LEU A 124 12.01 16.03 -13.12
N GLU A 125 13.27 16.42 -13.19
CA GLU A 125 14.10 16.19 -14.37
C GLU A 125 14.26 14.70 -14.73
N GLY A 126 13.80 14.38 -15.94
CA GLY A 126 13.65 13.02 -16.47
C GLY A 126 14.89 12.38 -17.09
N GLN A 127 15.83 13.18 -17.61
CA GLN A 127 16.71 12.78 -18.73
C GLN A 127 17.51 11.49 -18.50
N LEU A 128 18.16 11.35 -17.34
CA LEU A 128 18.95 10.15 -17.02
C LEU A 128 18.12 8.87 -17.04
N THR A 129 16.91 8.92 -16.48
CA THR A 129 16.04 7.74 -16.42
C THR A 129 15.41 7.42 -17.77
N GLU A 130 15.14 8.43 -18.60
CA GLU A 130 14.69 8.20 -19.98
C GLU A 130 15.79 7.54 -20.83
N ALA A 131 17.04 7.96 -20.64
CA ALA A 131 18.19 7.32 -21.28
C ALA A 131 18.35 5.86 -20.83
N ASP A 132 18.17 5.58 -19.53
CA ASP A 132 18.20 4.21 -18.99
C ASP A 132 17.09 3.33 -19.59
N ILE A 133 15.86 3.84 -19.68
CA ILE A 133 14.72 3.12 -20.30
C ILE A 133 15.03 2.79 -21.76
N LYS A 134 15.55 3.75 -22.54
CA LYS A 134 15.91 3.52 -23.95
C LYS A 134 17.04 2.50 -24.09
N ARG A 135 18.05 2.57 -23.22
CA ARG A 135 19.17 1.61 -23.20
C ARG A 135 18.68 0.20 -22.86
N LEU A 136 17.94 0.04 -21.77
CA LEU A 136 17.39 -1.24 -21.33
C LEU A 136 16.43 -1.83 -22.36
N GLY A 137 15.56 -1.02 -22.95
CA GLY A 137 14.67 -1.46 -24.04
C GLY A 137 15.45 -1.93 -25.28
N SER A 138 16.56 -1.27 -25.63
CA SER A 138 17.42 -1.67 -26.74
C SER A 138 18.16 -2.99 -26.45
N GLU A 139 18.64 -3.17 -25.22
CA GLU A 139 19.29 -4.42 -24.77
C GLU A 139 18.29 -5.58 -24.71
N LEU A 140 17.06 -5.33 -24.24
CA LEU A 140 15.97 -6.31 -24.20
C LEU A 140 15.61 -6.78 -25.61
N LEU A 141 15.46 -5.84 -26.54
CA LEU A 141 15.19 -6.15 -27.94
C LEU A 141 16.32 -6.99 -28.56
N ALA A 142 17.58 -6.68 -28.27
CA ALA A 142 18.71 -7.47 -28.73
C ALA A 142 18.65 -8.91 -28.20
N ALA A 143 18.33 -9.10 -26.92
CA ALA A 143 18.17 -10.42 -26.33
C ALA A 143 16.97 -11.20 -26.93
N GLN A 144 15.86 -10.52 -27.24
CA GLN A 144 14.72 -11.13 -27.93
C GLN A 144 15.06 -11.56 -29.36
N ILE A 145 15.87 -10.78 -30.08
CA ILE A 145 16.40 -11.18 -31.40
C ILE A 145 17.28 -12.42 -31.27
N ASP A 146 18.15 -12.50 -30.26
CA ASP A 146 18.99 -13.67 -30.01
C ASP A 146 18.15 -14.92 -29.73
N GLN A 147 17.11 -14.79 -28.91
CA GLN A 147 16.16 -15.86 -28.62
C GLN A 147 15.42 -16.33 -29.88
N ALA A 148 14.94 -15.41 -30.71
CA ALA A 148 14.22 -15.71 -31.95
C ALA A 148 15.13 -16.44 -32.96
N ARG A 149 16.38 -16.00 -33.11
CA ARG A 149 17.38 -16.68 -33.97
C ARG A 149 17.65 -18.10 -33.49
N ALA A 150 17.92 -18.28 -32.20
CA ALA A 150 18.23 -19.58 -31.63
C ALA A 150 17.05 -20.55 -31.74
N SER A 151 15.84 -20.12 -31.39
CA SER A 151 14.63 -20.96 -31.46
C SER A 151 14.26 -21.35 -32.90
N THR A 152 14.43 -20.44 -33.86
CA THR A 152 14.17 -20.71 -35.28
C THR A 152 15.20 -21.68 -35.87
N LEU A 153 16.48 -21.56 -35.48
CA LEU A 153 17.48 -22.51 -35.95
C LEU A 153 17.31 -23.89 -35.29
N LEU A 154 16.90 -23.95 -34.02
CA LEU A 154 16.58 -25.22 -33.35
C LEU A 154 15.40 -25.94 -34.03
N SER A 155 14.33 -25.23 -34.38
CA SER A 155 13.19 -25.83 -35.09
C SER A 155 13.57 -26.30 -36.50
N ALA A 156 14.44 -25.57 -37.20
CA ALA A 156 15.00 -26.00 -38.48
C ALA A 156 15.81 -27.30 -38.34
N LEU A 157 16.59 -27.46 -37.26
CA LEU A 157 17.36 -28.68 -36.97
C LEU A 157 16.48 -29.88 -36.59
N ASP A 158 15.29 -29.65 -36.01
CA ASP A 158 14.33 -30.70 -35.68
C ASP A 158 13.54 -31.17 -36.91
N GLY A 159 13.17 -30.23 -37.79
CA GLY A 159 12.31 -30.47 -38.95
C GLY A 159 13.03 -30.77 -40.27
N ASP A 160 14.35 -30.54 -40.35
CA ASP A 160 15.13 -30.58 -41.60
C ASP A 160 14.56 -29.63 -42.69
N VAL A 161 14.03 -28.48 -42.25
CA VAL A 161 13.46 -27.44 -43.12
C VAL A 161 14.25 -26.15 -42.97
N ALA A 162 14.35 -25.38 -44.05
CA ALA A 162 14.96 -24.05 -44.02
C ALA A 162 14.32 -23.16 -42.94
N PRO A 163 15.12 -22.32 -42.26
CA PRO A 163 14.62 -21.46 -41.20
C PRO A 163 13.56 -20.47 -41.71
N ALA A 164 12.47 -20.33 -40.94
CA ALA A 164 11.41 -19.38 -41.26
C ALA A 164 11.86 -17.93 -41.06
N SER A 165 11.08 -16.98 -41.59
CA SER A 165 11.35 -15.55 -41.40
C SER A 165 11.25 -15.16 -39.92
N LEU A 166 12.21 -14.38 -39.44
CA LEU A 166 12.22 -13.85 -38.08
C LEU A 166 11.24 -12.68 -37.85
N ALA A 167 10.81 -11.99 -38.91
CA ALA A 167 9.96 -10.79 -38.80
C ALA A 167 8.72 -10.94 -37.88
N PRO A 168 7.92 -12.02 -37.93
CA PRO A 168 6.77 -12.19 -37.04
C PRO A 168 7.14 -12.40 -35.55
N LEU A 169 8.35 -12.88 -35.26
CA LEU A 169 8.81 -13.14 -33.89
C LEU A 169 9.37 -11.89 -33.20
N ILE A 170 9.81 -10.90 -33.99
CA ILE A 170 10.40 -9.64 -33.51
C ILE A 170 9.71 -8.41 -34.12
N PRO A 171 8.41 -8.20 -33.84
CA PRO A 171 7.63 -7.10 -34.41
C PRO A 171 8.11 -5.71 -33.94
N GLN A 172 8.77 -5.64 -32.79
CA GLN A 172 9.29 -4.39 -32.22
C GLN A 172 10.63 -3.96 -32.83
N ALA A 173 11.32 -4.85 -33.56
CA ALA A 173 12.60 -4.55 -34.18
C ALA A 173 12.43 -3.67 -35.43
N THR A 174 13.39 -2.77 -35.68
CA THR A 174 13.44 -2.00 -36.92
C THR A 174 13.68 -2.92 -38.13
N ALA A 175 13.26 -2.50 -39.32
CA ALA A 175 13.47 -3.27 -40.56
C ALA A 175 14.96 -3.60 -40.78
N ALA A 176 15.87 -2.69 -40.41
CA ALA A 176 17.32 -2.92 -40.49
C ALA A 176 17.79 -4.04 -39.54
N GLN A 177 17.29 -4.05 -38.30
CA GLN A 177 17.58 -5.10 -37.31
C GLN A 177 17.00 -6.45 -37.73
N GLN A 178 15.76 -6.47 -38.23
CA GLN A 178 15.13 -7.67 -38.77
C GLN A 178 15.93 -8.26 -39.94
N ALA A 179 16.30 -7.43 -40.92
CA ALA A 179 17.12 -7.85 -42.04
C ALA A 179 18.54 -8.28 -41.63
N GLY A 180 19.12 -7.66 -40.60
CA GLY A 180 20.40 -8.07 -40.02
C GLY A 180 20.32 -9.44 -39.35
N ALA A 181 19.28 -9.66 -38.53
CA ALA A 181 19.03 -10.92 -37.85
C ALA A 181 18.75 -12.06 -38.85
N GLN A 182 17.96 -11.78 -39.89
CA GLN A 182 17.66 -12.73 -40.96
C GLN A 182 18.93 -13.13 -41.73
N ARG A 183 19.76 -12.17 -42.15
CA ARG A 183 21.03 -12.45 -42.84
C ARG A 183 21.99 -13.29 -41.98
N TRP A 184 22.05 -13.01 -40.68
CA TRP A 184 22.87 -13.80 -39.76
C TRP A 184 22.36 -15.25 -39.66
N LEU A 185 21.05 -15.44 -39.55
CA LEU A 185 20.42 -16.77 -39.48
C LEU A 185 20.66 -17.57 -40.77
N GLU A 186 20.45 -16.93 -41.92
CA GLU A 186 20.72 -17.54 -43.24
C GLU A 186 22.20 -17.91 -43.39
N GLY A 187 23.12 -17.05 -42.97
CA GLY A 187 24.55 -17.34 -42.99
C GLY A 187 24.93 -18.57 -42.16
N GLN A 188 24.42 -18.67 -40.93
CA GLN A 188 24.64 -19.82 -40.04
C GLN A 188 24.06 -21.12 -40.61
N TYR A 189 22.87 -21.04 -41.21
CA TYR A 189 22.23 -22.18 -41.83
C TYR A 189 22.98 -22.68 -43.08
N LEU A 190 23.43 -21.75 -43.94
CA LEU A 190 24.23 -22.09 -45.13
C LEU A 190 25.59 -22.68 -44.76
N GLU A 191 26.22 -22.20 -43.68
CA GLU A 191 27.47 -22.78 -43.17
C GLU A 191 27.27 -24.24 -42.71
N LEU A 192 26.17 -24.52 -41.99
CA LEU A 192 25.81 -25.88 -41.63
C LEU A 192 25.57 -26.74 -42.87
N GLN A 193 24.77 -26.27 -43.82
CA GLN A 193 24.46 -27.02 -45.04
C GLN A 193 25.73 -27.38 -45.81
N ALA A 194 26.65 -26.43 -46.03
CA ALA A 194 27.93 -26.69 -46.69
C ALA A 194 28.76 -27.75 -45.94
N THR A 195 28.77 -27.70 -44.60
CA THR A 195 29.47 -28.69 -43.76
C THR A 195 28.84 -30.08 -43.89
N LEU A 196 27.51 -30.17 -43.93
CA LEU A 196 26.78 -31.43 -44.11
C LEU A 196 27.00 -32.01 -45.50
N GLU A 197 26.91 -31.19 -46.54
CA GLU A 197 27.18 -31.59 -47.93
C GLU A 197 28.60 -32.13 -48.10
N GLN A 198 29.59 -31.48 -47.49
CA GLN A 198 30.98 -31.96 -47.52
C GLN A 198 31.11 -33.33 -46.83
N ALA A 199 30.48 -33.52 -45.67
CA ALA A 199 30.48 -34.80 -44.97
C ALA A 199 29.75 -35.89 -45.76
N ASP A 200 28.61 -35.57 -46.38
CA ASP A 200 27.83 -36.49 -47.19
C ASP A 200 28.57 -36.89 -48.48
N ALA A 201 29.29 -35.96 -49.11
CA ALA A 201 30.17 -36.25 -50.24
C ALA A 201 31.30 -37.22 -49.84
N GLU A 202 31.92 -37.03 -48.68
CA GLU A 202 32.95 -37.94 -48.19
C GLU A 202 32.39 -39.34 -47.87
N ILE A 203 31.22 -39.42 -47.24
CA ILE A 203 30.52 -40.69 -46.99
C ILE A 203 30.24 -41.41 -48.32
N GLY A 204 29.77 -40.67 -49.33
CA GLY A 204 29.51 -41.17 -50.68
C GLY A 204 30.77 -41.70 -51.36
N GLN A 205 31.88 -40.97 -51.26
CA GLN A 205 33.19 -41.39 -51.78
C GLN A 205 33.66 -42.69 -51.12
N ARG A 206 33.67 -42.78 -49.78
CA ARG A 206 34.06 -43.99 -49.06
C ARG A 206 33.15 -45.17 -49.39
N ALA A 207 31.83 -44.93 -49.53
CA ALA A 207 30.90 -45.98 -49.94
C ALA A 207 31.20 -46.51 -51.36
N ALA A 208 31.60 -45.65 -52.30
CA ALA A 208 32.02 -46.08 -53.64
C ALA A 208 33.33 -46.88 -53.62
N GLU A 209 34.32 -46.45 -52.83
CA GLU A 209 35.59 -47.17 -52.65
C GLU A 209 35.36 -48.57 -52.04
N ILE A 210 34.45 -48.68 -51.07
CA ILE A 210 34.04 -49.96 -50.45
C ILE A 210 33.41 -50.88 -51.50
N ARG A 211 32.45 -50.38 -52.29
CA ARG A 211 31.82 -51.17 -53.37
C ARG A 211 32.85 -51.68 -54.38
N SER A 212 33.85 -50.85 -54.73
CA SER A 212 34.93 -51.26 -55.63
C SER A 212 35.82 -52.35 -55.02
N ALA A 213 36.23 -52.20 -53.76
CA ALA A 213 37.04 -53.20 -53.05
C ALA A 213 36.28 -54.53 -52.85
N GLN A 214 34.97 -54.46 -52.56
CA GLN A 214 34.09 -55.63 -52.48
C GLN A 214 34.03 -56.36 -53.82
N GLY A 215 33.81 -55.66 -54.94
CA GLY A 215 33.80 -56.26 -56.27
C GLY A 215 35.12 -56.99 -56.60
N ARG A 216 36.27 -56.41 -56.24
CA ARG A 216 37.58 -57.06 -56.40
C ARG A 216 37.72 -58.30 -55.51
N ALA A 217 37.33 -58.21 -54.24
CA ALA A 217 37.37 -59.31 -53.30
C ALA A 217 36.46 -60.48 -53.74
N ASP A 218 35.29 -60.18 -54.30
CA ASP A 218 34.36 -61.18 -54.81
C ASP A 218 34.90 -61.88 -56.06
N ALA A 219 35.49 -61.12 -57.01
CA ALA A 219 36.16 -61.69 -58.18
C ALA A 219 37.33 -62.60 -57.78
N LEU A 220 38.18 -62.16 -56.84
CA LEU A 220 39.27 -62.98 -56.28
C LEU A 220 38.75 -64.23 -55.57
N ARG A 221 37.63 -64.12 -54.84
CA ARG A 221 37.00 -65.27 -54.17
C ARG A 221 36.53 -66.31 -55.19
N GLN A 222 35.89 -65.89 -56.27
CA GLN A 222 35.45 -66.79 -57.35
C GLN A 222 36.64 -67.45 -58.04
N LEU A 223 37.70 -66.69 -58.35
CA LEU A 223 38.92 -67.22 -58.98
C LEU A 223 39.63 -68.24 -58.08
N LEU A 224 39.71 -67.98 -56.77
CA LEU A 224 40.34 -68.87 -55.81
C LEU A 224 39.66 -70.24 -55.71
N VAL A 225 38.35 -70.35 -55.97
CA VAL A 225 37.67 -71.65 -56.04
C VAL A 225 38.30 -72.50 -57.14
N ILE A 226 38.51 -71.92 -58.33
CA ILE A 226 39.11 -72.59 -59.48
C ILE A 226 40.59 -72.88 -59.21
N THR A 227 41.36 -71.88 -58.73
CA THR A 227 42.79 -72.04 -58.45
C THR A 227 43.05 -73.11 -57.38
N ARG A 228 42.20 -73.22 -56.35
CA ARG A 228 42.30 -74.27 -55.31
C ARG A 228 42.11 -75.68 -55.89
N GLN A 229 41.10 -75.85 -56.74
CA GLN A 229 40.87 -77.13 -57.44
C GLN A 229 42.07 -77.49 -58.32
N LEU A 230 42.49 -76.57 -59.18
CA LEU A 230 43.62 -76.79 -60.10
C LEU A 230 44.91 -77.12 -59.34
N THR A 231 45.18 -76.43 -58.24
CA THR A 231 46.36 -76.72 -57.40
C THR A 231 46.27 -78.10 -56.75
N ALA A 232 45.08 -78.53 -56.31
CA ALA A 232 44.86 -79.87 -55.77
C ALA A 232 45.06 -80.97 -56.83
N ASP A 233 44.58 -80.77 -58.05
CA ASP A 233 44.76 -81.71 -59.17
C ASP A 233 46.23 -81.85 -59.54
N TYR A 234 46.96 -80.73 -59.64
CA TYR A 234 48.41 -80.75 -59.91
C TYR A 234 49.21 -81.38 -58.76
N LYS A 235 48.73 -81.27 -57.52
CA LYS A 235 49.33 -81.97 -56.37
C LYS A 235 49.19 -83.49 -56.51
N LEU A 236 48.02 -83.96 -56.94
CA LEU A 236 47.77 -85.38 -57.19
C LEU A 236 48.65 -85.89 -58.35
N LEU A 237 48.65 -85.20 -59.49
CA LEU A 237 49.50 -85.52 -60.64
C LEU A 237 51.00 -85.55 -60.29
N PHE A 238 51.46 -84.65 -59.42
CA PHE A 238 52.83 -84.67 -58.93
C PHE A 238 53.11 -85.91 -58.07
N SER A 239 52.16 -86.32 -57.20
CA SER A 239 52.30 -87.53 -56.39
C SER A 239 52.33 -88.82 -57.23
N GLU A 240 51.69 -88.81 -58.40
CA GLU A 240 51.72 -89.89 -59.39
C GLU A 240 52.91 -89.78 -60.36
N SER A 241 53.84 -88.84 -60.14
CA SER A 241 55.00 -88.57 -61.02
C SER A 241 54.64 -88.15 -62.46
N ALA A 242 53.41 -87.70 -62.70
CA ALA A 242 52.91 -87.28 -64.02
C ALA A 242 53.28 -85.83 -64.38
N VAL A 243 53.70 -85.00 -63.41
CA VAL A 243 54.17 -83.61 -63.62
C VAL A 243 55.41 -83.30 -62.76
N ALA A 244 56.24 -82.36 -63.21
CA ALA A 244 57.42 -81.93 -62.47
C ALA A 244 57.05 -81.15 -61.19
N LYS A 245 57.85 -81.27 -60.12
CA LYS A 245 57.63 -80.53 -58.85
C LYS A 245 57.49 -79.02 -59.05
N HIS A 246 58.26 -78.47 -60.00
CA HIS A 246 58.26 -77.05 -60.31
C HIS A 246 56.88 -76.55 -60.76
N THR A 247 56.17 -77.30 -61.63
CA THR A 247 54.86 -76.88 -62.15
C THR A 247 53.79 -76.87 -61.07
N TYR A 248 53.83 -77.83 -60.12
CA TYR A 248 52.97 -77.78 -58.94
C TYR A 248 53.26 -76.56 -58.06
N LEU A 249 54.54 -76.27 -57.78
CA LEU A 249 54.94 -75.14 -56.94
C LEU A 249 54.54 -73.79 -57.54
N GLU A 250 54.59 -73.64 -58.87
CA GLU A 250 54.07 -72.45 -59.56
C GLU A 250 52.56 -72.25 -59.33
N LYS A 251 51.76 -73.33 -59.37
CA LYS A 251 50.32 -73.26 -59.10
C LYS A 251 50.03 -72.95 -57.63
N GLU A 252 50.77 -73.56 -56.72
CA GLU A 252 50.66 -73.28 -55.28
C GLU A 252 51.08 -71.83 -54.96
N GLN A 253 52.14 -71.32 -55.57
CA GLN A 253 52.54 -69.92 -55.43
C GLN A 253 51.43 -68.97 -55.93
N ALA A 254 50.83 -69.25 -57.08
CA ALA A 254 49.72 -68.46 -57.61
C ALA A 254 48.48 -68.48 -56.68
N ARG A 255 48.17 -69.64 -56.08
CA ARG A 255 47.10 -69.77 -55.07
C ARG A 255 47.38 -68.90 -53.85
N LEU A 256 48.58 -69.00 -53.28
CA LEU A 256 48.96 -68.24 -52.10
C LEU A 256 48.96 -66.73 -52.36
N GLU A 257 49.40 -66.30 -53.54
CA GLU A 257 49.38 -64.88 -53.92
C GLU A 257 47.95 -64.34 -54.02
N GLN A 258 47.02 -65.09 -54.62
CA GLN A 258 45.60 -64.72 -54.67
C GLN A 258 44.95 -64.72 -53.28
N GLU A 259 45.31 -65.66 -52.39
CA GLU A 259 44.83 -65.67 -51.00
C GLU A 259 45.32 -64.44 -50.22
N ARG A 260 46.58 -64.05 -50.42
CA ARG A 260 47.18 -62.84 -49.85
C ARG A 260 46.49 -61.58 -50.36
N GLU A 261 46.23 -61.49 -51.66
CA GLU A 261 45.54 -60.35 -52.26
C GLU A 261 44.09 -60.24 -51.76
N LEU A 262 43.36 -61.36 -51.64
CA LEU A 262 42.02 -61.37 -51.05
C LEU A 262 42.03 -60.91 -49.59
N ALA A 263 43.02 -61.34 -48.80
CA ALA A 263 43.18 -60.87 -47.42
C ALA A 263 43.43 -59.35 -47.37
N LEU A 264 44.28 -58.82 -48.25
CA LEU A 264 44.53 -57.39 -48.36
C LEU A 264 43.27 -56.60 -48.72
N GLN A 265 42.47 -57.06 -49.69
CA GLN A 265 41.20 -56.41 -50.06
C GLN A 265 40.21 -56.42 -48.90
N ARG A 266 40.14 -57.50 -48.11
CA ARG A 266 39.29 -57.56 -46.90
C ARG A 266 39.72 -56.55 -45.85
N SER A 267 41.02 -56.49 -45.53
CA SER A 267 41.55 -55.47 -44.61
C SER A 267 41.27 -54.05 -45.10
N ARG A 268 41.35 -53.82 -46.42
CA ARG A 268 41.02 -52.52 -47.01
C ARG A 268 39.54 -52.17 -46.85
N ILE A 269 38.63 -53.14 -47.00
CA ILE A 269 37.19 -52.93 -46.77
C ILE A 269 36.94 -52.52 -45.31
N ASP A 270 37.60 -53.18 -44.35
CA ASP A 270 37.45 -52.87 -42.93
C ASP A 270 37.95 -51.45 -42.61
N GLU A 271 39.13 -51.07 -43.14
CA GLU A 271 39.67 -49.71 -43.03
C GLU A 271 38.71 -48.65 -43.59
N LEU A 272 38.16 -48.90 -44.78
CA LEU A 272 37.22 -47.97 -45.43
C LEU A 272 35.89 -47.89 -44.69
N ASN A 273 35.41 -48.98 -44.09
CA ASN A 273 34.21 -48.97 -43.24
C ASN A 273 34.44 -48.11 -41.99
N ALA A 274 35.61 -48.23 -41.34
CA ALA A 274 35.98 -47.39 -40.20
C ALA A 274 36.06 -45.91 -40.61
N ALA A 275 36.65 -45.60 -41.76
CA ALA A 275 36.70 -44.24 -42.29
C ALA A 275 35.30 -43.68 -42.61
N ARG A 276 34.40 -44.49 -43.19
CA ARG A 276 32.99 -44.12 -43.45
C ARG A 276 32.25 -43.81 -42.14
N LEU A 277 32.43 -44.65 -41.12
CA LEU A 277 31.82 -44.43 -39.80
C LEU A 277 32.33 -43.14 -39.16
N ALA A 278 33.64 -42.86 -39.25
CA ALA A 278 34.20 -41.60 -38.77
C ALA A 278 33.63 -40.37 -39.49
N ALA A 279 33.37 -40.44 -40.80
CA ALA A 279 32.69 -39.39 -41.56
C ALA A 279 31.23 -39.21 -41.11
N GLN A 280 30.50 -40.31 -40.87
CA GLN A 280 29.13 -40.27 -40.31
C GLN A 280 29.09 -39.61 -38.93
N HIS A 281 30.05 -39.93 -38.05
CA HIS A 281 30.16 -39.29 -36.74
C HIS A 281 30.48 -37.80 -36.84
N ARG A 282 31.33 -37.38 -37.79
CA ARG A 282 31.58 -35.96 -38.07
C ARG A 282 30.30 -35.23 -38.48
N ARG A 283 29.51 -35.83 -39.37
CA ARG A 283 28.19 -35.29 -39.77
C ARG A 283 27.26 -35.11 -38.57
N SER A 284 27.07 -36.16 -37.76
CA SER A 284 26.22 -36.05 -36.55
C SER A 284 26.79 -35.08 -35.52
N GLY A 285 28.12 -34.98 -35.42
CA GLY A 285 28.82 -34.09 -34.51
C GLY A 285 28.60 -32.62 -34.85
N ALA A 286 28.62 -32.27 -36.14
CA ALA A 286 28.32 -30.91 -36.60
C ALA A 286 26.91 -30.45 -36.19
N ILE A 287 25.91 -31.32 -36.38
CA ILE A 287 24.52 -31.06 -35.96
C ILE A 287 24.43 -30.91 -34.43
N ALA A 288 25.06 -31.82 -33.68
CA ALA A 288 25.04 -31.79 -32.22
C ALA A 288 25.75 -30.55 -31.65
N GLN A 289 26.85 -30.12 -32.27
CA GLN A 289 27.60 -28.93 -31.88
C GLN A 289 26.77 -27.66 -32.08
N LEU A 290 26.14 -27.51 -33.26
CA LEU A 290 25.28 -26.37 -33.54
C LEU A 290 24.04 -26.36 -32.62
N ARG A 291 23.39 -27.52 -32.41
CA ARG A 291 22.27 -27.64 -31.49
C ARG A 291 22.66 -27.17 -30.08
N ARG A 292 23.82 -27.60 -29.58
CA ARG A 292 24.33 -27.16 -28.27
C ARG A 292 24.53 -25.65 -28.23
N ALA A 293 25.21 -25.08 -29.22
CA ALA A 293 25.45 -23.64 -29.29
C ALA A 293 24.13 -22.84 -29.31
N MET A 294 23.11 -23.31 -30.03
CA MET A 294 21.79 -22.66 -30.05
C MET A 294 21.01 -22.83 -28.76
N LEU A 295 21.08 -23.99 -28.08
CA LEU A 295 20.48 -24.17 -26.76
C LEU A 295 21.13 -23.25 -25.71
N ASP A 296 22.45 -23.11 -25.74
CA ASP A 296 23.19 -22.21 -24.85
C ASP A 296 22.80 -20.75 -25.10
N LEU A 297 22.78 -20.32 -26.37
CA LEU A 297 22.33 -18.98 -26.77
C LEU A 297 20.88 -18.72 -26.36
N HIS A 298 19.98 -19.69 -26.56
CA HIS A 298 18.58 -19.58 -26.19
C HIS A 298 18.41 -19.41 -24.66
N GLY A 299 19.09 -20.25 -23.87
CA GLY A 299 19.04 -20.18 -22.42
C GLY A 299 19.67 -18.90 -21.86
N GLU A 300 20.76 -18.41 -22.45
CA GLU A 300 21.35 -17.12 -22.08
C GLU A 300 20.43 -15.95 -22.43
N ALA A 301 19.86 -15.94 -23.64
CA ALA A 301 18.90 -14.93 -24.07
C ALA A 301 17.68 -14.89 -23.15
N GLN A 302 17.10 -16.05 -22.79
CA GLN A 302 15.98 -16.13 -21.85
C GLN A 302 16.32 -15.55 -20.48
N ARG A 303 17.49 -15.87 -19.91
CA ARG A 303 17.93 -15.29 -18.63
C ARG A 303 18.10 -13.78 -18.73
N ARG A 304 18.71 -13.28 -19.82
CA ARG A 304 18.89 -11.84 -20.06
C ARG A 304 17.54 -11.13 -20.20
N ILE A 305 16.60 -11.69 -20.96
CA ILE A 305 15.24 -11.14 -21.11
C ILE A 305 14.58 -11.00 -19.74
N ALA A 306 14.57 -12.07 -18.93
CA ALA A 306 13.93 -12.04 -17.61
C ALA A 306 14.55 -10.96 -16.70
N THR A 307 15.88 -10.80 -16.70
CA THR A 307 16.55 -9.75 -15.92
C THR A 307 16.24 -8.36 -16.46
N LEU A 308 16.37 -8.15 -17.77
CA LEU A 308 16.18 -6.84 -18.41
C LEU A 308 14.73 -6.35 -18.33
N GLU A 309 13.74 -7.24 -18.38
CA GLU A 309 12.33 -6.89 -18.17
C GLU A 309 12.10 -6.33 -16.75
N GLN A 310 12.70 -6.94 -15.73
CA GLN A 310 12.59 -6.46 -14.35
C GLN A 310 13.30 -5.12 -14.17
N GLU A 311 14.49 -4.96 -14.75
CA GLU A 311 15.23 -3.70 -14.72
C GLU A 311 14.50 -2.58 -15.47
N LEU A 312 13.91 -2.88 -16.62
CA LEU A 312 13.11 -1.94 -17.41
C LEU A 312 11.87 -1.50 -16.65
N ASN A 313 11.11 -2.43 -16.08
CA ASN A 313 9.94 -2.13 -15.24
C ASN A 313 10.32 -1.23 -14.05
N LYS A 314 11.45 -1.52 -13.39
CA LYS A 314 11.98 -0.68 -12.30
C LYS A 314 12.34 0.72 -12.79
N ALA A 315 12.99 0.84 -13.94
CA ALA A 315 13.37 2.13 -14.53
C ALA A 315 12.13 2.95 -14.93
N GLU A 316 11.13 2.32 -15.54
CA GLU A 316 9.85 2.94 -15.90
C GLU A 316 9.06 3.41 -14.66
N GLN A 317 9.00 2.60 -13.61
CA GLN A 317 8.36 2.98 -12.36
C GLN A 317 9.07 4.19 -11.73
N ARG A 318 10.41 4.18 -11.71
CA ARG A 318 11.21 5.29 -11.21
C ARG A 318 11.00 6.56 -12.04
N HIS A 319 10.88 6.43 -13.37
CA HIS A 319 10.57 7.56 -14.24
C HIS A 319 9.18 8.13 -13.97
N ARG A 320 8.17 7.28 -13.75
CA ARG A 320 6.81 7.71 -13.41
C ARG A 320 6.78 8.54 -12.13
N LEU A 321 7.61 8.20 -11.13
CA LEU A 321 7.70 8.94 -9.87
C LEU A 321 8.32 10.35 -10.01
N LYS A 322 8.86 10.69 -11.19
CA LYS A 322 9.34 12.06 -11.47
C LYS A 322 8.21 13.03 -11.77
N VAL A 323 7.03 12.52 -12.15
CA VAL A 323 5.84 13.34 -12.36
C VAL A 323 4.96 13.20 -11.14
N LEU A 324 4.96 14.23 -10.30
CA LEU A 324 4.16 14.27 -9.08
C LEU A 324 2.74 14.70 -9.45
N THR A 325 1.76 13.86 -9.12
CA THR A 325 0.34 14.09 -9.42
C THR A 325 -0.48 14.16 -8.14
N SER A 326 -1.66 14.77 -8.22
CA SER A 326 -2.58 14.82 -7.08
C SER A 326 -3.24 13.46 -6.83
N PRO A 327 -3.19 12.89 -5.61
CA PRO A 327 -3.87 11.62 -5.30
C PRO A 327 -5.39 11.78 -5.08
N VAL A 328 -5.87 13.00 -4.83
CA VAL A 328 -7.26 13.33 -4.46
C VAL A 328 -7.69 14.66 -5.09
N ASP A 329 -8.99 14.90 -5.22
CA ASP A 329 -9.50 16.23 -5.55
C ASP A 329 -9.33 17.16 -4.33
N GLY A 330 -8.80 18.35 -4.52
CA GLY A 330 -8.46 19.22 -3.39
C GLY A 330 -7.90 20.58 -3.76
N THR A 331 -7.40 21.29 -2.77
CA THR A 331 -6.71 22.58 -2.95
C THR A 331 -5.26 22.46 -2.52
N VAL A 332 -4.34 22.97 -3.33
CA VAL A 332 -2.90 23.01 -3.02
C VAL A 332 -2.64 24.04 -1.91
N GLN A 333 -1.90 23.65 -0.90
CA GLN A 333 -1.44 24.50 0.20
C GLN A 333 0.04 24.24 0.52
N GLN A 334 0.69 25.22 1.14
CA GLN A 334 2.08 25.11 1.64
C GLN A 334 3.07 24.69 0.54
N LEU A 335 2.94 25.26 -0.67
CA LEU A 335 3.90 25.04 -1.73
C LEU A 335 5.29 25.53 -1.30
N ALA A 336 6.23 24.60 -1.10
CA ALA A 336 7.57 24.87 -0.61
C ALA A 336 8.58 25.16 -1.72
N ILE A 337 8.25 24.82 -2.97
CA ILE A 337 9.09 25.06 -4.14
C ILE A 337 8.60 26.27 -4.93
N HIS A 338 9.50 27.20 -5.20
CA HIS A 338 9.18 28.42 -5.96
C HIS A 338 10.12 28.66 -7.14
N THR A 339 11.18 27.84 -7.26
CA THR A 339 12.23 28.02 -8.26
C THR A 339 12.31 26.80 -9.17
N GLN A 340 12.14 27.05 -10.47
CA GLN A 340 12.50 26.09 -11.50
C GLN A 340 14.02 25.90 -11.49
N GLY A 341 14.49 24.65 -11.56
CA GLY A 341 15.91 24.31 -11.41
C GLY A 341 16.38 24.12 -9.96
N GLY A 342 15.48 24.27 -8.96
CA GLY A 342 15.80 23.94 -7.58
C GLY A 342 16.00 22.43 -7.37
N VAL A 343 16.91 22.06 -6.47
CA VAL A 343 17.14 20.65 -6.10
C VAL A 343 16.25 20.26 -4.94
N VAL A 344 15.59 19.11 -5.03
CA VAL A 344 14.78 18.53 -3.95
C VAL A 344 15.47 17.28 -3.38
N THR A 345 15.31 17.04 -2.08
CA THR A 345 15.85 15.87 -1.39
C THR A 345 14.78 14.80 -1.18
N PRO A 346 15.17 13.52 -0.94
CA PRO A 346 14.21 12.45 -0.68
C PRO A 346 13.41 12.74 0.59
N ALA A 347 12.11 12.42 0.56
CA ALA A 347 11.13 12.69 1.61
C ALA A 347 10.90 14.19 1.93
N GLN A 348 11.45 15.11 1.12
CA GLN A 348 11.14 16.53 1.25
C GLN A 348 9.68 16.78 0.86
N THR A 349 8.91 17.39 1.76
CA THR A 349 7.55 17.86 1.47
C THR A 349 7.61 19.06 0.54
N LEU A 350 6.95 18.92 -0.62
CA LEU A 350 6.89 19.94 -1.66
C LEU A 350 5.60 20.76 -1.58
N MET A 351 4.50 20.12 -1.22
CA MET A 351 3.20 20.76 -0.99
C MET A 351 2.25 19.83 -0.23
N VAL A 352 1.12 20.39 0.19
CA VAL A 352 0.05 19.69 0.89
C VAL A 352 -1.25 19.85 0.12
N ILE A 353 -1.96 18.76 -0.15
CA ILE A 353 -3.29 18.81 -0.79
C ILE A 353 -4.35 18.60 0.28
N VAL A 354 -5.24 19.59 0.40
CA VAL A 354 -6.40 19.53 1.30
C VAL A 354 -7.60 19.04 0.48
N PRO A 355 -8.17 17.85 0.78
CA PRO A 355 -9.31 17.32 0.03
C PRO A 355 -10.51 18.28 0.05
N THR A 356 -11.22 18.38 -1.08
CA THR A 356 -12.48 19.14 -1.19
C THR A 356 -13.68 18.21 -1.22
N GLY A 357 -14.77 18.59 -0.55
CA GLY A 357 -16.00 17.78 -0.50
C GLY A 357 -16.01 16.66 0.54
N GLU A 358 -15.01 16.61 1.42
CA GLU A 358 -15.02 15.77 2.61
C GLU A 358 -15.65 16.51 3.81
N PRO A 359 -16.39 15.81 4.69
CA PRO A 359 -17.00 16.43 5.87
C PRO A 359 -15.91 17.02 6.76
N VAL A 360 -16.15 18.22 7.28
CA VAL A 360 -15.23 18.85 8.22
C VAL A 360 -15.47 18.33 9.64
N GLU A 361 -14.38 18.02 10.33
CA GLU A 361 -14.37 17.64 11.74
C GLU A 361 -13.74 18.77 12.55
N VAL A 362 -14.08 18.83 13.82
CA VAL A 362 -13.47 19.76 14.77
C VAL A 362 -12.53 18.99 15.66
N GLU A 363 -11.26 19.37 15.64
CA GLU A 363 -10.26 18.85 16.57
C GLU A 363 -10.06 19.88 17.69
N VAL A 364 -10.39 19.49 18.91
CA VAL A 364 -10.28 20.34 20.11
C VAL A 364 -9.35 19.71 21.13
N LYS A 365 -8.66 20.55 21.89
CA LYS A 365 -7.82 20.16 23.01
C LYS A 365 -8.63 20.32 24.30
N VAL A 366 -8.95 19.19 24.94
CA VAL A 366 -9.64 19.12 26.23
C VAL A 366 -8.60 19.12 27.35
N GLU A 367 -8.84 19.92 28.40
CA GLU A 367 -7.97 19.94 29.57
C GLU A 367 -8.06 18.65 30.39
N ASN A 368 -6.94 18.21 30.97
CA ASN A 368 -6.87 17.00 31.81
C ASN A 368 -7.83 17.02 33.03
N LYS A 369 -8.28 18.20 33.48
CA LYS A 369 -9.26 18.29 34.58
C LYS A 369 -10.67 17.84 34.17
N ASP A 370 -11.00 17.96 32.88
CA ASP A 370 -12.34 17.72 32.34
C ASP A 370 -12.43 16.38 31.59
N ILE A 371 -11.29 15.78 31.20
CA ILE A 371 -11.23 14.53 30.42
C ILE A 371 -12.03 13.38 31.03
N GLY A 372 -12.08 13.26 32.36
CA GLY A 372 -12.81 12.19 33.05
C GLY A 372 -14.33 12.24 32.88
N PHE A 373 -14.87 13.32 32.30
CA PHE A 373 -16.30 13.52 32.08
C PHE A 373 -16.68 13.63 30.61
N VAL A 374 -15.70 13.60 29.69
CA VAL A 374 -15.92 13.69 28.25
C VAL A 374 -15.91 12.28 27.66
N PHE A 375 -16.97 11.90 26.95
CA PHE A 375 -17.11 10.58 26.34
C PHE A 375 -17.64 10.67 24.89
N PRO A 376 -17.26 9.72 24.01
CA PRO A 376 -17.87 9.62 22.69
C PRO A 376 -19.40 9.53 22.75
N GLY A 377 -20.09 10.27 21.88
CA GLY A 377 -21.56 10.34 21.79
C GLY A 377 -22.20 11.52 22.52
N GLN A 378 -21.45 12.30 23.30
CA GLN A 378 -21.97 13.50 23.97
C GLN A 378 -22.29 14.62 22.98
N HIS A 379 -23.34 15.40 23.30
CA HIS A 379 -23.71 16.57 22.52
C HIS A 379 -22.76 17.73 22.83
N VAL A 380 -22.35 18.43 21.77
CA VAL A 380 -21.40 19.52 21.83
C VAL A 380 -21.96 20.73 21.09
N GLU A 381 -21.83 21.90 21.70
CA GLU A 381 -22.10 23.16 21.03
C GLU A 381 -20.78 23.77 20.57
N VAL A 382 -20.58 23.87 19.25
CA VAL A 382 -19.37 24.43 18.67
C VAL A 382 -19.60 25.89 18.29
N LYS A 383 -18.85 26.77 18.94
CA LYS A 383 -18.82 28.21 18.66
C LYS A 383 -17.64 28.51 17.75
N ILE A 384 -17.90 29.10 16.59
CA ILE A 384 -16.86 29.44 15.61
C ILE A 384 -16.36 30.85 15.90
N GLU A 385 -15.07 31.05 16.15
CA GLU A 385 -14.57 32.36 16.57
C GLU A 385 -14.69 33.43 15.48
N THR A 386 -14.61 33.02 14.21
CA THR A 386 -14.78 33.93 13.06
C THR A 386 -16.20 34.49 12.94
N PHE A 387 -17.20 33.89 13.60
CA PHE A 387 -18.60 34.32 13.57
C PHE A 387 -19.15 34.52 14.98
N THR A 388 -19.66 35.72 15.29
CA THR A 388 -20.20 35.99 16.63
C THR A 388 -21.41 35.10 16.95
N PHE A 389 -21.25 34.17 17.90
CA PHE A 389 -22.27 33.18 18.26
C PHE A 389 -23.60 33.79 18.73
N THR A 390 -23.57 34.99 19.32
CA THR A 390 -24.80 35.70 19.75
C THR A 390 -25.68 36.10 18.57
N ARG A 391 -25.10 36.28 17.38
CA ARG A 391 -25.81 36.67 16.16
C ARG A 391 -26.10 35.49 15.24
N TYR A 392 -25.17 34.55 15.13
CA TYR A 392 -25.25 33.46 14.14
C TYR A 392 -25.51 32.08 14.75
N GLY A 393 -25.59 31.99 16.09
CA GLY A 393 -25.85 30.76 16.81
C GLY A 393 -24.60 29.87 16.98
N VAL A 394 -24.86 28.64 17.40
CA VAL A 394 -23.86 27.58 17.59
C VAL A 394 -24.08 26.46 16.59
N VAL A 395 -23.02 25.74 16.23
CA VAL A 395 -23.11 24.55 15.39
C VAL A 395 -23.21 23.33 16.31
N PRO A 396 -24.35 22.59 16.30
CA PRO A 396 -24.45 21.37 17.08
C PRO A 396 -23.52 20.31 16.49
N GLY A 397 -22.85 19.56 17.36
CA GLY A 397 -21.98 18.45 17.01
C GLY A 397 -22.04 17.34 18.06
N VAL A 398 -21.37 16.23 17.76
CA VAL A 398 -21.26 15.07 18.65
C VAL A 398 -19.79 14.69 18.80
N VAL A 399 -19.35 14.39 20.02
CA VAL A 399 -18.00 13.85 20.26
C VAL A 399 -17.89 12.49 19.57
N GLU A 400 -16.99 12.36 18.61
CA GLU A 400 -16.78 11.10 17.87
C GLU A 400 -15.71 10.23 18.56
N SER A 401 -14.59 10.83 18.94
CA SER A 401 -13.48 10.12 19.57
C SER A 401 -12.66 11.04 20.44
N ILE A 402 -11.99 10.48 21.44
CA ILE A 402 -11.05 11.18 22.30
C ILE A 402 -9.75 10.37 22.29
N SER A 403 -8.60 11.05 22.27
CA SER A 403 -7.30 10.42 22.38
C SER A 403 -7.15 9.76 23.75
N ASP A 404 -6.66 8.52 23.77
CA ASP A 404 -6.34 7.81 25.02
C ASP A 404 -5.04 8.34 25.65
N ASP A 405 -4.25 9.10 24.89
CA ASP A 405 -2.97 9.67 25.32
C ASP A 405 -3.02 11.20 25.35
N ALA A 406 -2.30 11.78 26.31
CA ALA A 406 -2.20 13.21 26.53
C ALA A 406 -1.00 13.81 25.78
N ILE A 407 -1.22 14.97 25.17
CA ILE A 407 -0.20 15.77 24.52
C ILE A 407 0.27 16.83 25.53
N GLU A 408 1.57 16.90 25.75
CA GLU A 408 2.18 17.92 26.60
C GLU A 408 2.22 19.27 25.87
N ASP A 409 1.65 20.30 26.49
CA ASP A 409 1.60 21.66 25.97
C ASP A 409 2.30 22.61 26.96
N ASP A 410 3.26 23.40 26.47
CA ASP A 410 4.12 24.26 27.29
C ASP A 410 3.35 25.23 28.20
N ARG A 411 2.10 25.57 27.86
CA ARG A 411 1.29 26.54 28.62
C ARG A 411 0.22 25.90 29.49
N HIS A 412 -0.47 24.88 28.97
CA HIS A 412 -1.67 24.32 29.60
C HIS A 412 -1.46 22.92 30.23
N GLY A 413 -0.23 22.39 30.18
CA GLY A 413 0.10 21.08 30.72
C GLY A 413 -0.43 19.95 29.82
N LEU A 414 -0.95 18.89 30.41
CA LEU A 414 -1.47 17.73 29.68
C LEU A 414 -2.83 18.04 29.05
N LEU A 415 -2.93 17.92 27.72
CA LEU A 415 -4.13 18.14 26.93
C LEU A 415 -4.51 16.88 26.16
N TYR A 416 -5.79 16.57 26.06
CA TYR A 416 -6.29 15.44 25.28
C TYR A 416 -6.94 15.93 23.99
N SER A 417 -6.61 15.34 22.85
CA SER A 417 -7.29 15.68 21.58
C SER A 417 -8.63 14.97 21.50
N ALA A 418 -9.70 15.70 21.24
CA ALA A 418 -11.03 15.16 20.97
C ALA A 418 -11.51 15.60 19.58
N ARG A 419 -12.16 14.68 18.86
CA ARG A 419 -12.77 14.93 17.56
C ARG A 419 -14.27 15.03 17.69
N ILE A 420 -14.82 16.09 17.11
CA ILE A 420 -16.24 16.41 17.13
C ILE A 420 -16.73 16.45 15.69
N LYS A 421 -17.74 15.63 15.41
CA LYS A 421 -18.44 15.62 14.13
C LYS A 421 -19.53 16.69 14.16
N LEU A 422 -19.47 17.63 13.22
CA LEU A 422 -20.46 18.70 13.09
C LEU A 422 -21.73 18.16 12.42
N ALA A 423 -22.90 18.60 12.88
CA ALA A 423 -24.18 18.24 12.24
C ALA A 423 -24.47 19.06 10.97
N LYS A 424 -23.78 20.20 10.80
CA LYS A 424 -23.89 21.08 9.64
C LYS A 424 -22.51 21.54 9.22
N GLU A 425 -22.28 21.56 7.92
CA GLU A 425 -21.00 21.95 7.30
C GLU A 425 -21.00 23.40 6.81
N ALA A 426 -22.12 24.10 6.97
CA ALA A 426 -22.27 25.51 6.62
C ALA A 426 -23.01 26.27 7.71
N LEU A 427 -22.63 27.52 7.91
CA LEU A 427 -23.30 28.46 8.80
C LEU A 427 -24.06 29.49 7.98
N ARG A 428 -25.33 29.71 8.33
CA ARG A 428 -26.18 30.69 7.64
C ARG A 428 -25.88 32.09 8.18
N VAL A 429 -25.29 32.94 7.35
CA VAL A 429 -24.90 34.32 7.69
C VAL A 429 -25.71 35.26 6.80
N GLY A 430 -26.83 35.76 7.33
CA GLY A 430 -27.80 36.51 6.53
C GLY A 430 -28.56 35.59 5.56
N ASP A 431 -28.52 35.90 4.26
CA ASP A 431 -29.14 35.09 3.20
C ASP A 431 -28.20 34.06 2.55
N ASN A 432 -26.91 34.08 2.90
CA ASN A 432 -25.91 33.18 2.33
C ASN A 432 -25.51 32.08 3.32
N ASP A 433 -25.44 30.84 2.85
CA ASP A 433 -24.83 29.74 3.59
C ASP A 433 -23.33 29.74 3.31
N LEU A 434 -22.53 30.08 4.33
CA LEU A 434 -21.08 30.09 4.24
C LEU A 434 -20.54 28.72 4.67
N PRO A 435 -19.77 28.03 3.82
CA PRO A 435 -19.19 26.74 4.18
C PRO A 435 -18.12 26.90 5.26
N LEU A 436 -18.03 25.91 6.13
CA LEU A 436 -17.01 25.84 7.16
C LEU A 436 -15.71 25.33 6.55
N THR A 437 -14.69 26.19 6.49
CA THR A 437 -13.37 25.87 5.95
C THR A 437 -12.39 25.38 7.02
N ALA A 438 -11.48 24.49 6.63
CA ALA A 438 -10.39 24.03 7.48
C ALA A 438 -9.50 25.22 7.93
N GLY A 439 -9.03 25.16 9.18
CA GLY A 439 -8.17 26.19 9.78
C GLY A 439 -8.89 27.25 10.60
N MET A 440 -10.24 27.30 10.59
CA MET A 440 -10.98 28.20 11.49
C MET A 440 -10.86 27.77 12.95
N ALA A 441 -10.65 28.73 13.84
CA ALA A 441 -10.63 28.52 15.28
C ALA A 441 -12.04 28.33 15.83
N VAL A 442 -12.18 27.39 16.76
CA VAL A 442 -13.46 27.03 17.37
C VAL A 442 -13.30 26.80 18.86
N ARG A 443 -14.36 27.10 19.61
CA ARG A 443 -14.51 26.73 21.01
C ARG A 443 -15.69 25.78 21.13
N ALA A 444 -15.41 24.55 21.54
CA ALA A 444 -16.39 23.51 21.74
C ALA A 444 -16.80 23.46 23.22
N GLU A 445 -18.10 23.52 23.48
CA GLU A 445 -18.67 23.33 24.81
C GLU A 445 -19.36 21.97 24.85
N VAL A 446 -18.72 21.02 25.51
CA VAL A 446 -19.25 19.66 25.69
C VAL A 446 -20.15 19.64 26.91
N ILE A 447 -21.39 19.18 26.75
CA ILE A 447 -22.33 19.04 27.87
C ILE A 447 -21.98 17.75 28.62
N VAL A 448 -21.37 17.88 29.80
CA VAL A 448 -20.84 16.74 30.58
C VAL A 448 -21.79 16.24 31.66
N ASP A 449 -22.62 17.11 32.24
CA ASP A 449 -23.53 16.77 33.34
C ASP A 449 -24.70 17.76 33.41
N ARG A 450 -25.80 17.40 34.09
CA ARG A 450 -26.94 18.29 34.36
C ARG A 450 -27.15 18.39 35.85
N ARG A 451 -26.98 19.58 36.40
CA ARG A 451 -27.05 19.81 37.85
C ARG A 451 -28.20 20.72 38.23
N ARG A 452 -28.89 20.37 39.31
CA ARG A 452 -29.94 21.22 39.89
C ARG A 452 -29.35 22.49 40.47
N VAL A 453 -30.05 23.62 40.36
CA VAL A 453 -29.57 24.92 40.89
C VAL A 453 -29.21 24.83 42.38
N ILE A 454 -30.01 24.12 43.18
CA ILE A 454 -29.77 23.95 44.62
C ILE A 454 -28.44 23.24 44.93
N SER A 455 -27.92 22.43 44.01
CA SER A 455 -26.64 21.74 44.20
C SER A 455 -25.46 22.70 44.22
N PHE A 456 -25.50 23.81 43.48
CA PHE A 456 -24.45 24.82 43.50
C PHE A 456 -24.34 25.49 44.88
N PHE A 457 -25.48 25.82 45.50
CA PHE A 457 -25.53 26.41 46.84
C PHE A 457 -25.13 25.45 47.95
N LEU A 458 -25.49 24.16 47.83
CA LEU A 458 -25.17 23.13 48.82
C LEU A 458 -23.77 22.51 48.63
N SER A 459 -23.15 22.65 47.45
CA SER A 459 -21.85 22.03 47.14
C SER A 459 -20.72 22.43 48.11
N PRO A 460 -20.58 23.69 48.57
CA PRO A 460 -19.51 24.05 49.49
C PRO A 460 -19.75 23.44 50.87
N LEU A 461 -21.00 23.37 51.32
CA LEU A 461 -21.38 22.75 52.59
C LEU A 461 -21.12 21.23 52.57
N GLN A 462 -21.43 20.57 51.45
CA GLN A 462 -21.14 19.14 51.29
C GLN A 462 -19.64 18.84 51.23
N ARG A 463 -18.86 19.71 50.58
CA ARG A 463 -17.41 19.56 50.51
C ARG A 463 -16.78 19.65 51.91
N HIS A 464 -17.12 20.68 52.68
CA HIS A 464 -16.63 20.85 54.05
C HIS A 464 -17.10 19.73 54.99
N ALA A 465 -18.34 19.26 54.86
CA ALA A 465 -18.84 18.15 55.68
C ALA A 465 -18.10 16.83 55.37
N LYS A 466 -17.80 16.55 54.10
CA LYS A 466 -17.06 15.33 53.69
C LYS A 466 -15.56 15.42 54.01
N GLU A 467 -14.97 16.61 53.92
CA GLU A 467 -13.56 16.84 54.27
C GLU A 467 -13.36 16.89 55.79
N SER A 468 -14.31 17.40 56.59
CA SER A 468 -14.19 17.43 58.06
C SER A 468 -14.41 16.07 58.75
N LEU A 469 -15.04 15.12 58.06
CA LEU A 469 -15.29 13.75 58.56
C LEU A 469 -14.23 12.75 58.11
N LYS A 470 -13.19 13.19 57.39
CA LYS A 470 -12.04 12.37 57.01
C LYS A 470 -10.75 13.06 57.47
N GLU A 471 -10.18 12.53 58.54
CA GLU A 471 -8.83 12.86 58.96
C GLU A 471 -7.82 12.22 58.00
N ARG A 472 -6.65 12.85 57.85
CA ARG A 472 -5.61 12.48 56.88
C ARG A 472 -4.76 11.31 57.35
#